data_AF-A0A246AAQ7-F1
#
_entry.id   AF-A0A246AAQ7-F1
#
_cell.length_a   1.000
_cell.length_b   1.000
_cell.length_c   1.000
_cell.angle_alpha   90.00
_cell.angle_beta   90.00
_cell.angle_gamma   90.00
#
_symmetry.space_group_name_H-M   'P 1'
#
loop_
_entity.id
_entity.type
_entity.pdbx_description
1 polymer ?
#
loop_
_entity_poly.entity_id
_entity_poly.type
_entity_poly.pdbx_seq_one_letter_code
_entity_poly.pdbx_strand_id
1 'polypeptide(L)'
;MANVKFGNYSPSEEPKDSVQYVYYTREGEYLGGIAGSAKIYITTKEKYDQASAAKNFETVNDETQLLKYNEKAIMHGDFRYIAYVVSHESGDEDIKELRCVAFASYNRSVSKKKTWRELLASSYSSVPNKKELPDKNENKSKLARYAVIDVLRGIEDLTDGAEFWDGTDFLAWGNSEQNPYNKLGQNKFDEYKFIEIPKGIYDDFVAAQGTTTTTYGDSGNHDLKKDAGTHEHIKVKDKKGNEKSKIRYSIPAADFNDQEHWTSGNFYYETTAKTANGISATITAGKSIFWKITPTRLTSETPVTP
;
A
#
# COMPACT_ATOMS: atom_id res chain seq x y z
N MET A 1 49.82 -20.68 48.95
CA MET A 1 49.36 -20.48 47.56
C MET A 1 48.68 -19.12 47.50
N ALA A 2 49.27 -18.16 46.81
CA ALA A 2 48.71 -16.81 46.68
C ALA A 2 47.65 -16.82 45.58
N ASN A 3 46.41 -16.46 45.92
CA ASN A 3 45.34 -16.31 44.95
C ASN A 3 45.65 -15.11 44.05
N VAL A 4 45.90 -15.38 42.77
CA VAL A 4 46.00 -14.35 41.74
C VAL A 4 44.60 -13.75 41.54
N LYS A 5 44.42 -12.49 41.94
CA LYS A 5 43.23 -11.72 41.58
C LYS A 5 43.32 -11.37 40.09
N PHE A 6 42.44 -11.95 39.28
CA PHE A 6 42.21 -11.44 37.94
C PHE A 6 41.56 -10.06 38.06
N GLY A 7 42.18 -9.05 37.46
CA GLY A 7 41.63 -7.70 37.39
C GLY A 7 40.30 -7.70 36.65
N ASN A 8 39.38 -6.84 37.07
CA ASN A 8 38.13 -6.59 36.37
C ASN A 8 38.44 -5.97 35.00
N TYR A 9 38.57 -6.80 33.97
CA TYR A 9 38.55 -6.33 32.60
C TYR A 9 37.10 -5.99 32.23
N SER A 10 36.80 -4.71 32.13
CA SER A 10 35.64 -4.21 31.39
C SER A 10 36.20 -3.52 30.15
N PRO A 11 35.96 -4.03 28.94
CA PRO A 11 36.28 -3.28 27.73
C PRO A 11 35.53 -1.95 27.80
N SER A 12 36.25 -0.84 27.70
CA SER A 12 35.68 0.52 27.75
C SER A 12 34.93 0.89 26.48
N GLU A 13 35.04 0.09 25.42
CA GLU A 13 34.43 0.31 24.12
C GLU A 13 33.84 -1.00 23.62
N GLU A 14 32.58 -0.96 23.15
CA GLU A 14 32.00 -2.09 22.45
C GLU A 14 32.85 -2.42 21.20
N PRO A 15 33.02 -3.70 20.86
CA PRO A 15 33.79 -4.10 19.69
C PRO A 15 33.20 -3.49 18.43
N LYS A 16 34.05 -2.81 17.65
CA LYS A 16 33.64 -2.10 16.44
C LYS A 16 33.19 -3.10 15.36
N ASP A 17 31.99 -2.87 14.83
CA ASP A 17 31.39 -3.70 13.79
C ASP A 17 31.89 -3.27 12.40
N SER A 18 32.91 -3.98 11.89
CA SER A 18 33.51 -3.73 10.56
C SER A 18 32.93 -4.61 9.45
N VAL A 19 31.89 -5.40 9.74
CA VAL A 19 31.28 -6.32 8.76
C VAL A 19 30.60 -5.52 7.64
N GLN A 20 30.75 -5.97 6.40
CA GLN A 20 29.99 -5.40 5.28
C GLN A 20 28.55 -5.93 5.29
N TYR A 21 27.58 -5.05 5.51
CA TYR A 21 26.16 -5.34 5.41
C TYR A 21 25.57 -4.89 4.07
N VAL A 22 24.25 -4.74 4.00
CA VAL A 22 23.55 -4.11 2.89
C VAL A 22 23.28 -2.64 3.20
N TYR A 23 23.47 -1.78 2.20
CA TYR A 23 23.33 -0.34 2.36
C TYR A 23 22.40 0.26 1.32
N TYR A 24 21.51 1.15 1.77
CA TYR A 24 20.67 1.97 0.91
C TYR A 24 20.80 3.46 1.25
N THR A 25 20.42 4.33 0.33
CA THR A 25 20.11 5.73 0.66
C THR A 25 18.73 5.84 1.30
N ARG A 26 18.46 7.00 1.89
CA ARG A 26 17.15 7.32 2.48
C ARG A 26 16.02 7.26 1.45
N GLU A 27 16.34 7.59 0.21
CA GLU A 27 15.46 7.60 -0.97
C GLU A 27 15.40 6.24 -1.68
N GLY A 28 15.94 5.18 -1.06
CA GLY A 28 15.82 3.81 -1.53
C GLY A 28 16.77 3.41 -2.66
N GLU A 29 17.83 4.17 -2.91
CA GLU A 29 18.91 3.75 -3.82
C GLU A 29 19.74 2.64 -3.17
N TYR A 30 19.93 1.52 -3.87
CA TYR A 30 20.82 0.46 -3.44
C TYR A 30 22.28 0.87 -3.71
N LEU A 31 23.10 0.86 -2.67
CA LEU A 31 24.51 1.26 -2.74
C LEU A 31 25.44 0.04 -2.91
N GLY A 32 25.06 -1.10 -2.35
CA GLY A 32 25.81 -2.34 -2.42
C GLY A 32 25.77 -3.12 -1.10
N GLY A 33 26.59 -4.17 -1.03
CA GLY A 33 26.66 -5.03 0.14
C GLY A 33 26.61 -6.52 -0.18
N ILE A 34 26.51 -7.33 0.88
CA ILE A 34 26.40 -8.78 0.79
C ILE A 34 24.91 -9.16 0.80
N ALA A 35 24.43 -9.77 -0.28
CA ALA A 35 23.05 -10.23 -0.35
C ALA A 35 22.72 -11.22 0.77
N GLY A 36 21.52 -11.11 1.36
CA GLY A 36 21.11 -11.96 2.47
C GLY A 36 21.70 -11.56 3.83
N SER A 37 22.35 -10.40 3.91
CA SER A 37 22.91 -9.92 5.18
C SER A 37 21.82 -9.67 6.23
N ALA A 38 22.19 -9.88 7.50
CA ALA A 38 21.28 -9.84 8.64
C ALA A 38 20.86 -8.41 9.03
N LYS A 39 21.56 -7.38 8.54
CA LYS A 39 21.28 -5.97 8.82
C LYS A 39 21.24 -5.16 7.52
N ILE A 40 20.47 -4.09 7.55
CA ILE A 40 20.37 -3.10 6.49
C ILE A 40 20.58 -1.72 7.12
N TYR A 41 21.54 -0.95 6.61
CA TYR A 41 21.80 0.41 7.09
C TYR A 41 21.45 1.45 6.02
N ILE A 42 21.01 2.62 6.49
CA ILE A 42 20.88 3.81 5.65
C ILE A 42 22.16 4.65 5.72
N THR A 43 22.66 5.08 4.57
CA THR A 43 23.81 5.99 4.48
C THR A 43 23.75 6.82 3.20
N THR A 44 24.70 7.74 2.99
CA THR A 44 24.84 8.46 1.72
C THR A 44 25.76 7.71 0.79
N LYS A 45 25.63 7.97 -0.52
CA LYS A 45 26.50 7.37 -1.53
C LYS A 45 27.97 7.70 -1.28
N GLU A 46 28.27 8.94 -0.89
CA GLU A 46 29.63 9.40 -0.63
C GLU A 46 30.26 8.64 0.55
N LYS A 47 29.52 8.49 1.65
CA LYS A 47 29.99 7.74 2.83
C LYS A 47 30.21 6.26 2.51
N TYR A 48 29.29 5.65 1.76
CA TYR A 48 29.44 4.26 1.34
C TYR A 48 30.65 4.07 0.42
N ASP A 49 30.84 4.94 -0.57
CA ASP A 49 31.96 4.86 -1.51
C ASP A 49 33.30 5.00 -0.77
N GLN A 50 33.39 5.90 0.22
CA GLN A 50 34.56 6.04 1.09
C GLN A 50 34.83 4.79 1.93
N ALA A 51 33.79 4.26 2.60
CA ALA A 51 33.89 3.03 3.41
C ALA A 51 34.31 1.82 2.56
N SER A 52 33.75 1.69 1.36
CA SER A 52 34.05 0.62 0.41
C SER A 52 35.49 0.71 -0.10
N ALA A 53 35.96 1.91 -0.49
CA ALA A 53 37.33 2.13 -0.94
C ALA A 53 38.36 1.84 0.16
N ALA A 54 38.05 2.24 1.41
CA ALA A 54 38.91 2.00 2.57
C ALA A 54 38.77 0.57 3.14
N LYS A 55 37.79 -0.22 2.68
CA LYS A 55 37.36 -1.49 3.29
C LYS A 55 37.09 -1.36 4.79
N ASN A 56 36.53 -0.23 5.20
CA ASN A 56 36.22 0.10 6.59
C ASN A 56 34.73 0.46 6.74
N PHE A 57 33.92 -0.54 7.08
CA PHE A 57 32.47 -0.39 7.20
C PHE A 57 31.99 0.10 8.58
N GLU A 58 32.89 0.21 9.57
CA GLU A 58 32.54 0.78 10.90
C GLU A 58 31.94 2.19 10.78
N THR A 59 32.36 2.94 9.76
CA THR A 59 31.91 4.31 9.50
C THR A 59 30.48 4.42 8.95
N VAL A 60 29.91 3.31 8.46
CA VAL A 60 28.56 3.23 7.87
C VAL A 60 27.64 2.24 8.60
N ASN A 61 28.17 1.45 9.53
CA ASN A 61 27.42 0.59 10.44
C ASN A 61 26.90 1.38 11.66
N ASP A 62 26.20 2.47 11.39
CA ASP A 62 25.60 3.32 12.41
C ASP A 62 24.27 2.72 12.88
N GLU A 63 24.20 2.24 14.12
CA GLU A 63 23.00 1.65 14.72
C GLU A 63 21.80 2.60 14.76
N THR A 64 22.01 3.92 14.69
CA THR A 64 20.92 4.91 14.54
C THR A 64 20.32 4.92 13.13
N GLN A 65 21.03 4.37 12.14
CA GLN A 65 20.63 4.20 10.74
C GLN A 65 20.22 2.77 10.39
N LEU A 66 20.29 1.84 11.33
CA LEU A 66 19.80 0.47 11.15
C LEU A 66 18.29 0.48 10.88
N LEU A 67 17.86 -0.21 9.82
CA LEU A 67 16.44 -0.44 9.56
C LEU A 67 15.92 -1.55 10.47
N LYS A 68 14.91 -1.20 11.28
CA LYS A 68 14.29 -2.12 12.23
C LYS A 68 12.82 -2.34 11.92
N TYR A 69 12.37 -3.57 12.10
CA TYR A 69 10.98 -3.98 12.10
C TYR A 69 10.67 -4.60 13.47
N ASN A 70 9.75 -3.99 14.23
CA ASN A 70 9.41 -4.38 15.61
C ASN A 70 10.66 -4.53 16.50
N GLU A 71 11.47 -3.46 16.59
CA GLU A 71 12.72 -3.37 17.37
C GLU A 71 13.86 -4.30 16.92
N LYS A 72 13.69 -5.10 15.86
CA LYS A 72 14.71 -6.03 15.35
C LYS A 72 15.17 -5.62 13.96
N ALA A 73 16.44 -5.86 13.61
CA ALA A 73 16.92 -5.66 12.25
C ALA A 73 16.02 -6.39 11.25
N ILE A 74 15.54 -5.69 10.21
CA ILE A 74 14.79 -6.32 9.14
C ILE A 74 15.74 -7.13 8.25
N MET A 75 15.35 -8.35 7.89
CA MET A 75 16.13 -9.16 6.94
C MET A 75 16.06 -8.56 5.54
N HIS A 76 17.16 -8.63 4.79
CA HIS A 76 17.26 -8.10 3.43
C HIS A 76 16.21 -8.68 2.47
N GLY A 77 15.97 -9.99 2.53
CA GLY A 77 14.95 -10.65 1.71
C GLY A 77 13.53 -10.16 2.02
N ASP A 78 13.20 -9.96 3.30
CA ASP A 78 11.89 -9.47 3.72
C ASP A 78 11.67 -8.02 3.27
N PHE A 79 12.68 -7.15 3.45
CA PHE A 79 12.66 -5.77 2.96
C PHE A 79 12.39 -5.72 1.45
N ARG A 80 13.14 -6.51 0.66
CA ARG A 80 12.99 -6.57 -0.80
C ARG A 80 11.67 -7.19 -1.23
N TYR A 81 11.14 -8.16 -0.48
CA TYR A 81 9.83 -8.76 -0.75
C TYR A 81 8.70 -7.75 -0.53
N ILE A 82 8.72 -7.03 0.59
CA ILE A 82 7.73 -6.00 0.91
C ILE A 82 7.77 -4.90 -0.15
N ALA A 83 8.97 -4.41 -0.50
CA ALA A 83 9.14 -3.40 -1.54
C ALA A 83 8.64 -3.87 -2.92
N TYR A 84 8.79 -5.16 -3.25
CA TYR A 84 8.25 -5.71 -4.50
C TYR A 84 6.73 -5.61 -4.56
N VAL A 85 6.06 -6.00 -3.47
CA VAL A 85 4.60 -5.99 -3.43
C VAL A 85 4.09 -4.54 -3.48
N VAL A 86 4.69 -3.64 -2.69
CA VAL A 86 4.37 -2.19 -2.74
C VAL A 86 4.51 -1.63 -4.16
N SER A 87 5.58 -1.99 -4.89
CA SER A 87 5.80 -1.49 -6.25
C SER A 87 4.78 -2.02 -7.28
N HIS A 88 4.16 -3.18 -7.05
CA HIS A 88 3.22 -3.80 -7.99
C HIS A 88 1.76 -3.53 -7.64
N GLU A 89 1.47 -3.19 -6.38
CA GLU A 89 0.15 -2.72 -5.94
C GLU A 89 -0.09 -1.24 -6.28
N SER A 90 0.96 -0.46 -6.53
CA SER A 90 0.86 0.94 -6.99
C SER A 90 0.85 1.00 -8.52
N GLY A 91 0.04 1.90 -9.10
CA GLY A 91 -0.10 2.03 -10.55
C GLY A 91 1.17 2.57 -11.19
N ASP A 92 1.54 3.79 -10.81
CA ASP A 92 2.62 4.55 -11.44
C ASP A 92 3.81 4.79 -10.49
N GLU A 93 4.79 5.60 -10.93
CA GLU A 93 5.92 6.05 -10.12
C GLU A 93 5.52 7.24 -9.20
N ASP A 94 4.35 7.16 -8.57
CA ASP A 94 3.86 8.15 -7.60
C ASP A 94 4.29 7.75 -6.19
N ILE A 95 5.24 8.51 -5.62
CA ILE A 95 5.73 8.28 -4.26
C ILE A 95 4.62 8.42 -3.21
N LYS A 96 3.59 9.26 -3.43
CA LYS A 96 2.47 9.38 -2.50
C LYS A 96 1.69 8.08 -2.44
N GLU A 97 1.33 7.50 -3.57
CA GLU A 97 0.62 6.21 -3.65
C GLU A 97 1.45 5.08 -3.05
N LEU A 98 2.74 4.99 -3.41
CA LEU A 98 3.65 3.98 -2.87
C LEU A 98 3.75 4.04 -1.34
N ARG A 99 3.84 5.26 -0.76
CA ARG A 99 3.83 5.46 0.69
C ARG A 99 2.48 5.04 1.28
N CYS A 100 1.36 5.43 0.69
CA CYS A 100 0.04 5.03 1.17
C CYS A 100 -0.13 3.50 1.19
N VAL A 101 0.29 2.79 0.14
CA VAL A 101 0.26 1.31 0.08
C VAL A 101 1.16 0.69 1.16
N ALA A 102 2.36 1.25 1.37
CA ALA A 102 3.28 0.78 2.40
C ALA A 102 2.67 0.93 3.81
N PHE A 103 2.19 2.13 4.17
CA PHE A 103 1.56 2.37 5.46
C PHE A 103 0.30 1.52 5.64
N ALA A 104 -0.60 1.48 4.66
CA ALA A 104 -1.86 0.75 4.79
C ALA A 104 -1.64 -0.76 5.01
N SER A 105 -0.70 -1.35 4.26
CA SER A 105 -0.35 -2.77 4.43
C SER A 105 0.38 -3.04 5.76
N TYR A 106 1.21 -2.11 6.25
CA TYR A 106 1.83 -2.23 7.56
C TYR A 106 0.77 -2.16 8.69
N ASN A 107 -0.11 -1.16 8.66
CA ASN A 107 -1.20 -0.99 9.62
C ASN A 107 -2.08 -2.25 9.71
N ARG A 108 -2.43 -2.82 8.55
CA ARG A 108 -3.16 -4.09 8.48
C ARG A 108 -2.39 -5.26 9.09
N SER A 109 -1.06 -5.28 8.94
CA SER A 109 -0.25 -6.36 9.51
C SER A 109 -0.25 -6.29 11.03
N VAL A 110 -0.19 -5.07 11.59
CA VAL A 110 -0.32 -4.81 13.02
C VAL A 110 -1.71 -5.20 13.52
N SER A 111 -2.78 -4.75 12.86
CA SER A 111 -4.17 -5.05 13.26
C SER A 111 -4.48 -6.56 13.24
N LYS A 112 -3.89 -7.28 12.27
CA LYS A 112 -4.02 -8.74 12.13
C LYS A 112 -2.99 -9.55 12.92
N LYS A 113 -2.08 -8.90 13.64
CA LYS A 113 -1.01 -9.55 14.41
C LYS A 113 -0.19 -10.52 13.55
N LYS A 114 0.11 -10.13 12.31
CA LYS A 114 0.97 -10.85 11.36
C LYS A 114 2.26 -10.07 11.16
N THR A 115 3.33 -10.74 10.73
CA THR A 115 4.45 -9.99 10.16
C THR A 115 4.00 -9.32 8.86
N TRP A 116 4.59 -8.18 8.53
CA TRP A 116 4.26 -7.45 7.31
C TRP A 116 4.45 -8.31 6.06
N ARG A 117 5.54 -9.09 6.02
CA ARG A 117 5.77 -10.07 4.96
C ARG A 117 4.69 -11.15 4.89
N GLU A 118 4.29 -11.76 6.02
CA GLU A 118 3.25 -12.80 6.03
C GLU A 118 1.89 -12.25 5.57
N LEU A 119 1.56 -11.00 5.92
CA LEU A 119 0.36 -10.36 5.40
C LEU A 119 0.43 -10.23 3.88
N LEU A 120 1.51 -9.63 3.36
CA LEU A 120 1.66 -9.41 1.92
C LEU A 120 1.80 -10.71 1.12
N ALA A 121 2.28 -11.79 1.73
CA ALA A 121 2.31 -13.11 1.11
C ALA A 121 0.93 -13.80 1.03
N SER A 122 -0.07 -13.29 1.75
CA SER A 122 -1.43 -13.83 1.76
C SER A 122 -2.31 -13.28 0.63
N SER A 123 -3.59 -13.66 0.62
CA SER A 123 -4.60 -13.13 -0.29
C SER A 123 -4.92 -11.64 -0.07
N TYR A 124 -4.33 -11.01 0.95
CA TYR A 124 -4.43 -9.56 1.14
C TYR A 124 -3.90 -8.77 -0.08
N SER A 125 -2.85 -9.28 -0.74
CA SER A 125 -2.31 -8.70 -1.97
C SER A 125 -2.61 -9.59 -3.16
N SER A 126 -3.07 -9.01 -4.26
CA SER A 126 -3.43 -9.74 -5.48
C SER A 126 -2.23 -9.96 -6.42
N VAL A 127 -1.09 -9.32 -6.14
CA VAL A 127 0.12 -9.42 -6.98
C VAL A 127 0.48 -10.89 -7.23
N PRO A 128 0.53 -11.35 -8.50
CA PRO A 128 0.90 -12.72 -8.83
C PRO A 128 2.43 -12.90 -8.74
N ASN A 129 2.88 -14.14 -8.48
CA ASN A 129 4.30 -14.51 -8.50
C ASN A 129 5.20 -13.60 -7.63
N LYS A 130 4.73 -13.25 -6.43
CA LYS A 130 5.44 -12.39 -5.48
C LYS A 130 6.85 -12.90 -5.22
N LYS A 131 7.83 -12.00 -5.35
CA LYS A 131 9.26 -12.29 -5.21
C LYS A 131 9.98 -11.10 -4.59
N GLU A 132 11.28 -11.20 -4.41
CA GLU A 132 12.10 -10.09 -3.95
C GLU A 132 12.35 -9.09 -5.09
N LEU A 133 12.15 -7.80 -4.81
CA LEU A 133 12.48 -6.71 -5.73
C LEU A 133 13.99 -6.74 -6.03
N PRO A 134 14.47 -6.65 -7.27
CA PRO A 134 15.91 -6.71 -7.53
C PRO A 134 16.66 -5.53 -6.90
N ASP A 135 17.92 -5.76 -6.52
CA ASP A 135 18.86 -4.73 -6.08
C ASP A 135 19.37 -3.91 -7.28
N LYS A 136 18.44 -3.26 -7.97
CA LYS A 136 18.64 -2.36 -9.09
C LYS A 136 18.01 -1.01 -8.79
N ASN A 137 18.55 0.05 -9.38
CA ASN A 137 18.15 1.43 -9.13
C ASN A 137 17.18 2.01 -10.18
N GLU A 138 16.32 1.15 -10.76
CA GLU A 138 15.16 1.58 -11.55
C GLU A 138 14.26 2.48 -10.68
N ASN A 139 13.65 3.51 -11.28
CA ASN A 139 13.01 4.59 -10.51
C ASN A 139 11.89 4.08 -9.59
N LYS A 140 10.91 3.34 -10.12
CA LYS A 140 9.88 2.67 -9.32
C LYS A 140 10.44 1.79 -8.19
N SER A 141 11.56 1.11 -8.44
CA SER A 141 12.20 0.26 -7.41
C SER A 141 12.78 1.08 -6.26
N LYS A 142 13.41 2.23 -6.57
CA LYS A 142 13.90 3.16 -5.55
C LYS A 142 12.75 3.73 -4.73
N LEU A 143 11.70 4.21 -5.39
CA LEU A 143 10.54 4.81 -4.72
C LEU A 143 9.79 3.80 -3.85
N ALA A 144 9.67 2.54 -4.28
CA ALA A 144 9.08 1.49 -3.45
C ALA A 144 9.91 1.20 -2.20
N ARG A 145 11.25 1.14 -2.33
CA ARG A 145 12.14 1.02 -1.16
C ARG A 145 12.06 2.24 -0.26
N TYR A 146 11.99 3.45 -0.81
CA TYR A 146 11.78 4.68 -0.07
C TYR A 146 10.50 4.61 0.77
N ALA A 147 9.38 4.23 0.18
CA ALA A 147 8.12 4.06 0.90
C ALA A 147 8.20 3.05 2.06
N VAL A 148 8.90 1.92 1.87
CA VAL A 148 9.11 0.94 2.94
C VAL A 148 10.04 1.47 4.02
N ILE A 149 11.10 2.20 3.65
CA ILE A 149 12.02 2.84 4.60
C ILE A 149 11.27 3.84 5.48
N ASP A 150 10.34 4.63 4.93
CA ASP A 150 9.52 5.57 5.71
C ASP A 150 8.79 4.89 6.87
N VAL A 151 8.12 3.77 6.58
CA VAL A 151 7.41 3.00 7.60
C VAL A 151 8.39 2.48 8.65
N LEU A 152 9.51 1.88 8.24
CA LEU A 152 10.51 1.31 9.16
C LEU A 152 11.25 2.37 9.99
N ARG A 153 11.28 3.62 9.53
CA ARG A 153 11.86 4.76 10.24
C ARG A 153 10.86 5.49 11.13
N GLY A 154 9.60 5.03 11.18
CA GLY A 154 8.56 5.66 11.99
C GLY A 154 8.23 7.07 11.51
N ILE A 155 8.36 7.33 10.20
CA ILE A 155 7.83 8.56 9.61
C ILE A 155 6.32 8.58 9.79
N GLU A 156 5.76 9.78 9.96
CA GLU A 156 4.33 10.00 10.13
C GLU A 156 3.51 9.31 9.03
N ASP A 157 2.51 8.53 9.46
CA ASP A 157 1.58 7.83 8.59
C ASP A 157 0.59 8.80 7.95
N LEU A 158 0.83 9.13 6.68
CA LEU A 158 -0.04 10.03 5.91
C LEU A 158 -1.44 9.46 5.62
N THR A 159 -1.67 8.17 5.89
CA THR A 159 -2.96 7.51 5.64
C THR A 159 -3.90 7.56 6.85
N ASP A 160 -3.47 8.15 7.97
CA ASP A 160 -4.21 8.17 9.24
C ASP A 160 -4.76 6.78 9.63
N GLY A 161 -3.91 5.76 9.55
CA GLY A 161 -4.30 4.41 9.97
C GLY A 161 -5.17 3.66 8.96
N ALA A 162 -5.13 3.99 7.67
CA ALA A 162 -5.77 3.16 6.65
C ALA A 162 -5.21 1.73 6.69
N GLU A 163 -6.00 0.75 6.28
CA GLU A 163 -5.68 -0.68 6.34
C GLU A 163 -5.83 -1.41 5.01
N PHE A 164 -6.39 -0.78 3.99
CA PHE A 164 -6.50 -1.29 2.61
C PHE A 164 -6.88 -0.14 1.68
N TRP A 165 -6.91 -0.44 0.38
CA TRP A 165 -7.26 0.49 -0.68
C TRP A 165 -8.13 -0.19 -1.72
N ASP A 166 -8.85 0.61 -2.50
CA ASP A 166 -9.52 0.17 -3.71
C ASP A 166 -9.15 1.12 -4.86
N GLY A 167 -9.21 0.60 -6.10
CA GLY A 167 -8.90 1.35 -7.30
C GLY A 167 -10.15 1.91 -7.98
N THR A 168 -10.00 2.19 -9.27
CA THR A 168 -11.08 2.68 -10.14
C THR A 168 -12.34 1.81 -10.10
N ASP A 169 -12.21 0.51 -9.83
CA ASP A 169 -13.31 -0.44 -9.75
C ASP A 169 -14.34 -0.08 -8.68
N PHE A 170 -13.91 0.54 -7.58
CA PHE A 170 -14.81 1.01 -6.54
C PHE A 170 -15.80 2.06 -7.07
N LEU A 171 -15.31 3.06 -7.82
CA LEU A 171 -16.17 4.06 -8.45
C LEU A 171 -16.95 3.48 -9.63
N ALA A 172 -16.39 2.54 -10.37
CA ALA A 172 -17.00 2.00 -11.57
C ALA A 172 -18.17 1.06 -11.26
N TRP A 173 -18.09 0.29 -10.18
CA TRP A 173 -19.09 -0.72 -9.86
C TRP A 173 -20.09 -0.27 -8.79
N GLY A 174 -19.66 0.54 -7.82
CA GLY A 174 -20.53 0.98 -6.72
C GLY A 174 -21.23 -0.20 -6.05
N ASN A 175 -22.52 -0.05 -5.74
CA ASN A 175 -23.37 -1.15 -5.27
C ASN A 175 -24.41 -1.57 -6.32
N SER A 176 -24.57 -0.79 -7.39
CA SER A 176 -25.65 -0.94 -8.36
C SER A 176 -25.28 -1.67 -9.66
N GLU A 177 -24.00 -1.76 -10.01
CA GLU A 177 -23.58 -2.35 -11.29
C GLU A 177 -23.27 -3.85 -11.17
N GLN A 178 -23.70 -4.65 -12.15
CA GLN A 178 -23.21 -6.01 -12.32
C GLN A 178 -21.74 -5.96 -12.74
N ASN A 179 -20.83 -6.38 -11.86
CA ASN A 179 -19.39 -6.36 -12.12
C ASN A 179 -18.96 -7.51 -13.06
N PRO A 180 -17.73 -7.49 -13.62
CA PRO A 180 -17.26 -8.47 -14.62
C PRO A 180 -17.25 -9.94 -14.19
N TYR A 181 -17.43 -10.19 -12.89
CA TYR A 181 -17.47 -11.52 -12.29
C TYR A 181 -18.89 -12.03 -12.09
N ASN A 182 -19.88 -11.37 -12.72
CA ASN A 182 -21.31 -11.67 -12.57
C ASN A 182 -21.76 -11.59 -11.09
N LYS A 183 -21.29 -10.56 -10.40
CA LYS A 183 -21.73 -10.17 -9.05
C LYS A 183 -22.25 -8.74 -9.08
N LEU A 184 -23.34 -8.47 -8.35
CA LEU A 184 -23.81 -7.12 -8.11
C LEU A 184 -22.87 -6.36 -7.18
N GLY A 185 -22.42 -5.17 -7.60
CA GLY A 185 -21.65 -4.23 -6.81
C GLY A 185 -20.20 -4.66 -6.52
N GLN A 186 -19.52 -3.80 -5.77
CA GLN A 186 -18.17 -3.98 -5.26
C GLN A 186 -18.19 -4.59 -3.86
N ASN A 187 -17.20 -5.43 -3.53
CA ASN A 187 -17.19 -6.24 -2.32
C ASN A 187 -17.32 -5.47 -1.00
N LYS A 188 -16.83 -4.23 -0.91
CA LYS A 188 -16.89 -3.40 0.30
C LYS A 188 -18.32 -3.14 0.76
N PHE A 189 -19.27 -3.06 -0.17
CA PHE A 189 -20.69 -2.89 0.17
C PHE A 189 -21.33 -4.13 0.82
N ASP A 190 -20.70 -5.30 0.73
CA ASP A 190 -21.12 -6.52 1.44
C ASP A 190 -20.28 -6.82 2.69
N GLU A 191 -19.06 -6.29 2.77
CA GLU A 191 -18.07 -6.61 3.81
C GLU A 191 -18.23 -5.73 5.07
N TYR A 192 -18.65 -4.48 4.90
CA TYR A 192 -18.58 -3.46 5.96
C TYR A 192 -19.93 -2.83 6.22
N LYS A 193 -20.21 -2.52 7.48
CA LYS A 193 -21.49 -1.96 7.95
C LYS A 193 -21.90 -0.68 7.23
N PHE A 194 -20.94 0.21 7.01
CA PHE A 194 -21.14 1.44 6.28
C PHE A 194 -19.89 1.80 5.48
N ILE A 195 -20.08 2.66 4.48
CA ILE A 195 -19.01 3.29 3.71
C ILE A 195 -19.17 4.79 3.83
N GLU A 196 -18.08 5.46 4.20
CA GLU A 196 -18.03 6.91 4.32
C GLU A 196 -16.85 7.49 3.52
N ILE A 197 -17.09 8.54 2.75
CA ILE A 197 -16.05 9.27 2.03
C ILE A 197 -16.24 10.77 2.26
N PRO A 198 -15.28 11.45 2.93
CA PRO A 198 -15.29 12.90 3.02
C PRO A 198 -15.32 13.54 1.64
N LYS A 199 -16.10 14.61 1.45
CA LYS A 199 -16.32 15.24 0.13
C LYS A 199 -15.03 15.57 -0.60
N GLY A 200 -14.06 16.18 0.10
CA GLY A 200 -12.77 16.53 -0.49
C GLY A 200 -11.99 15.31 -0.99
N ILE A 201 -12.01 14.20 -0.24
CA ILE A 201 -11.35 12.95 -0.63
C ILE A 201 -12.04 12.33 -1.84
N TYR A 202 -13.38 12.35 -1.86
CA TYR A 202 -14.15 11.87 -3.00
C TYR A 202 -13.86 12.68 -4.27
N ASP A 203 -13.85 14.02 -4.17
CA ASP A 203 -13.60 14.90 -5.30
C ASP A 203 -12.20 14.68 -5.87
N ASP A 204 -11.19 14.56 -5.00
CA ASP A 204 -9.82 14.22 -5.39
C ASP A 204 -9.77 12.84 -6.08
N PHE A 205 -10.52 11.87 -5.56
CA PHE A 205 -10.55 10.50 -6.10
C PHE A 205 -11.19 10.41 -7.49
N VAL A 206 -12.30 11.11 -7.71
CA VAL A 206 -12.96 11.21 -9.02
C VAL A 206 -12.06 11.96 -9.99
N ALA A 207 -11.49 13.09 -9.58
CA ALA A 207 -10.58 13.88 -10.42
C ALA A 207 -9.35 13.07 -10.86
N ALA A 208 -8.77 12.27 -9.96
CA ALA A 208 -7.60 11.44 -10.25
C ALA A 208 -7.84 10.35 -11.32
N GLN A 209 -9.09 9.93 -11.55
CA GLN A 209 -9.38 8.96 -12.61
C GLN A 209 -9.08 9.53 -13.99
N GLY A 210 -9.31 10.83 -14.18
CA GLY A 210 -9.08 11.57 -15.44
C GLY A 210 -10.01 11.16 -16.59
N THR A 211 -10.98 10.29 -16.35
CA THR A 211 -11.95 9.79 -17.33
C THR A 211 -13.32 9.60 -16.69
N THR A 212 -14.37 9.64 -17.51
CA THR A 212 -15.75 9.38 -17.10
C THR A 212 -16.18 7.93 -17.32
N THR A 213 -15.29 7.09 -17.87
CA THR A 213 -15.56 5.67 -18.10
C THR A 213 -14.30 4.84 -17.89
N THR A 214 -14.49 3.54 -17.63
CA THR A 214 -13.45 2.51 -17.62
C THR A 214 -13.94 1.25 -18.31
N THR A 215 -13.02 0.34 -18.66
CA THR A 215 -13.36 -0.92 -19.33
C THR A 215 -12.67 -2.12 -18.71
N TYR A 216 -13.42 -3.20 -18.53
CA TYR A 216 -12.91 -4.49 -18.03
C TYR A 216 -13.12 -5.59 -19.07
N GLY A 217 -12.39 -6.71 -18.91
CA GLY A 217 -12.59 -7.90 -19.75
C GLY A 217 -14.00 -8.47 -19.56
N ASP A 218 -14.66 -8.82 -20.66
CA ASP A 218 -15.91 -9.58 -20.60
C ASP A 218 -15.58 -11.07 -20.84
N SER A 219 -15.75 -11.89 -19.81
CA SER A 219 -15.54 -13.35 -19.88
C SER A 219 -16.76 -14.11 -20.40
N GLY A 220 -17.85 -13.43 -20.78
CA GLY A 220 -19.08 -14.04 -21.26
C GLY A 220 -19.95 -14.65 -20.15
N ASN A 221 -19.71 -14.26 -18.90
CA ASN A 221 -20.43 -14.77 -17.73
C ASN A 221 -21.71 -13.97 -17.41
N HIS A 222 -21.98 -12.92 -18.19
CA HIS A 222 -23.09 -11.98 -18.03
C HIS A 222 -24.35 -12.42 -18.79
N ASP A 223 -25.53 -12.08 -18.27
CA ASP A 223 -26.81 -12.24 -18.97
C ASP A 223 -27.34 -10.84 -19.31
N LEU A 224 -27.14 -10.42 -20.56
CA LEU A 224 -27.49 -9.08 -21.06
C LEU A 224 -28.95 -8.67 -20.79
N LYS A 225 -29.85 -9.60 -20.50
CA LYS A 225 -31.26 -9.31 -20.20
C LYS A 225 -31.56 -9.14 -18.71
N LYS A 226 -30.62 -9.51 -17.85
CA LYS A 226 -30.78 -9.55 -16.38
C LYS A 226 -29.71 -8.76 -15.64
N ASP A 227 -28.66 -8.34 -16.33
CA ASP A 227 -27.62 -7.51 -15.73
C ASP A 227 -28.21 -6.24 -15.12
N ALA A 228 -27.81 -5.95 -13.89
CA ALA A 228 -28.18 -4.74 -13.19
C ALA A 228 -27.19 -3.61 -13.51
N GLY A 229 -27.68 -2.37 -13.53
CA GLY A 229 -26.89 -1.18 -13.78
C GLY A 229 -26.98 -0.69 -15.22
N THR A 230 -25.99 0.12 -15.63
CA THR A 230 -25.98 0.90 -16.87
C THR A 230 -24.78 0.61 -17.77
N HIS A 231 -23.93 -0.34 -17.38
CA HIS A 231 -22.75 -0.71 -18.17
C HIS A 231 -23.09 -1.22 -19.58
N GLU A 232 -22.13 -1.02 -20.49
CA GLU A 232 -22.27 -1.39 -21.90
C GLU A 232 -21.35 -2.56 -22.25
N HIS A 233 -21.88 -3.58 -22.92
CA HIS A 233 -21.07 -4.63 -23.53
C HIS A 233 -20.59 -4.19 -24.91
N ILE A 234 -19.28 -4.05 -25.06
CA ILE A 234 -18.64 -3.53 -26.27
C ILE A 234 -17.60 -4.52 -26.82
N LYS A 235 -17.29 -4.37 -28.11
CA LYS A 235 -16.16 -5.05 -28.75
C LYS A 235 -15.07 -4.04 -29.07
N VAL A 236 -13.84 -4.33 -28.66
CA VAL A 236 -12.67 -3.49 -28.91
C VAL A 236 -11.61 -4.31 -29.65
N LYS A 237 -10.97 -3.73 -30.67
CA LYS A 237 -9.85 -4.38 -31.37
C LYS A 237 -8.56 -4.18 -30.58
N ASP A 238 -7.82 -5.26 -30.36
CA ASP A 238 -6.46 -5.19 -29.81
C ASP A 238 -5.46 -4.62 -30.84
N LYS A 239 -4.20 -4.41 -30.41
CA LYS A 239 -3.13 -3.89 -31.29
C LYS A 239 -2.83 -4.78 -32.51
N LYS A 240 -3.30 -6.03 -32.52
CA LYS A 240 -3.16 -7.01 -33.60
C LYS A 240 -4.44 -7.12 -34.45
N GLY A 241 -5.46 -6.32 -34.16
CA GLY A 241 -6.73 -6.30 -34.86
C GLY A 241 -7.76 -7.34 -34.39
N ASN A 242 -7.46 -8.14 -33.36
CA ASN A 242 -8.41 -9.13 -32.86
C ASN A 242 -9.50 -8.47 -32.02
N GLU A 243 -10.76 -8.86 -32.22
CA GLU A 243 -11.86 -8.42 -31.35
C GLU A 243 -11.74 -9.03 -29.96
N LYS A 244 -11.91 -8.19 -28.93
CA LYS A 244 -12.02 -8.55 -27.53
C LYS A 244 -13.32 -7.99 -26.97
N SER A 245 -14.11 -8.84 -26.33
CA SER A 245 -15.28 -8.42 -25.57
C SER A 245 -14.84 -7.69 -24.30
N LYS A 246 -15.50 -6.56 -24.03
CA LYS A 246 -15.24 -5.68 -22.89
C LYS A 246 -16.56 -5.19 -22.32
N ILE A 247 -16.55 -4.88 -21.03
CA ILE A 247 -17.64 -4.19 -20.36
C ILE A 247 -17.17 -2.78 -20.02
N ARG A 248 -17.93 -1.76 -20.44
CA ARG A 248 -17.65 -0.35 -20.16
C ARG A 248 -18.58 0.13 -19.05
N TYR A 249 -17.99 0.75 -18.03
CA TYR A 249 -18.71 1.34 -16.90
C TYR A 249 -18.55 2.86 -16.90
N SER A 250 -19.57 3.56 -16.43
CA SER A 250 -19.49 4.98 -16.07
C SER A 250 -18.69 5.15 -14.77
N ILE A 251 -17.99 6.27 -14.66
CA ILE A 251 -17.29 6.68 -13.44
C ILE A 251 -17.78 8.09 -13.09
N PRO A 252 -18.40 8.29 -11.91
CA PRO A 252 -18.75 7.24 -10.94
C PRO A 252 -20.05 6.50 -11.32
N ALA A 253 -20.28 5.33 -10.72
CA ALA A 253 -21.55 4.60 -10.75
C ALA A 253 -22.70 5.43 -10.15
N ALA A 254 -23.95 5.01 -10.43
CA ALA A 254 -25.15 5.76 -10.04
C ALA A 254 -25.24 6.02 -8.53
N ASP A 255 -24.80 5.07 -7.70
CA ASP A 255 -24.80 5.16 -6.24
C ASP A 255 -24.12 6.43 -5.73
N PHE A 256 -23.04 6.87 -6.40
CA PHE A 256 -22.28 8.02 -5.95
C PHE A 256 -22.87 9.37 -6.38
N ASN A 257 -23.88 9.38 -7.24
CA ASN A 257 -24.60 10.59 -7.64
C ASN A 257 -25.95 10.76 -6.92
N ASP A 258 -26.40 9.72 -6.21
CA ASP A 258 -27.65 9.74 -5.47
C ASP A 258 -27.56 10.69 -4.27
N GLN A 259 -28.39 11.73 -4.27
CA GLN A 259 -28.38 12.77 -3.24
C GLN A 259 -28.75 12.23 -1.85
N GLU A 260 -29.45 11.09 -1.77
CA GLU A 260 -29.75 10.45 -0.48
C GLU A 260 -28.47 10.02 0.26
N HIS A 261 -27.41 9.68 -0.48
CA HIS A 261 -26.10 9.33 0.07
C HIS A 261 -25.21 10.53 0.40
N TRP A 262 -25.68 11.77 0.17
CA TRP A 262 -24.88 12.99 0.37
C TRP A 262 -25.51 14.00 1.34
N THR A 263 -26.55 13.61 2.07
CA THR A 263 -27.32 14.49 2.97
C THR A 263 -26.48 15.21 4.04
N SER A 264 -25.37 14.60 4.48
CA SER A 264 -24.44 15.18 5.47
C SER A 264 -23.35 16.08 4.87
N GLY A 265 -23.33 16.24 3.54
CA GLY A 265 -22.23 16.86 2.80
C GLY A 265 -21.07 15.90 2.49
N ASN A 266 -21.05 14.70 3.07
CA ASN A 266 -20.11 13.62 2.75
C ASN A 266 -20.87 12.42 2.19
N PHE A 267 -20.18 11.56 1.42
CA PHE A 267 -20.77 10.32 0.93
C PHE A 267 -20.96 9.39 2.12
N TYR A 268 -22.17 8.87 2.29
CA TYR A 268 -22.52 7.89 3.30
C TYR A 268 -23.47 6.84 2.74
N TYR A 269 -23.07 5.58 2.89
CA TYR A 269 -23.89 4.43 2.53
C TYR A 269 -23.93 3.45 3.70
N GLU A 270 -25.10 3.26 4.32
CA GLU A 270 -25.34 2.16 5.26
C GLU A 270 -25.60 0.89 4.46
N THR A 271 -24.81 -0.15 4.68
CA THR A 271 -24.94 -1.41 3.94
C THR A 271 -25.89 -2.38 4.65
N THR A 272 -26.11 -3.55 4.04
CA THR A 272 -26.83 -4.65 4.67
C THR A 272 -25.91 -5.61 5.44
N ALA A 273 -24.61 -5.34 5.47
CA ALA A 273 -23.61 -6.20 6.09
C ALA A 273 -23.82 -6.28 7.61
N LYS A 274 -23.93 -7.51 8.13
CA LYS A 274 -24.08 -7.77 9.58
C LYS A 274 -22.74 -7.78 10.29
N THR A 275 -21.94 -6.72 10.11
CA THR A 275 -20.64 -6.54 10.75
C THR A 275 -20.65 -5.33 11.69
N ALA A 276 -19.73 -5.29 12.65
CA ALA A 276 -19.69 -4.21 13.64
C ALA A 276 -19.06 -2.92 13.10
N ASN A 277 -18.20 -3.03 12.07
CA ASN A 277 -17.36 -1.94 11.61
C ASN A 277 -17.74 -1.52 10.19
N GLY A 278 -17.72 -0.22 9.95
CA GLY A 278 -17.70 0.37 8.62
C GLY A 278 -16.28 0.71 8.18
N ILE A 279 -16.21 1.44 7.07
CA ILE A 279 -14.98 1.98 6.52
C ILE A 279 -15.15 3.47 6.22
N SER A 280 -14.10 4.23 6.53
CA SER A 280 -14.03 5.65 6.22
C SER A 280 -12.78 5.93 5.41
N ALA A 281 -12.92 6.64 4.30
CA ALA A 281 -11.78 7.05 3.50
C ALA A 281 -10.98 8.12 4.23
N THR A 282 -9.66 7.97 4.26
CA THR A 282 -8.75 8.90 4.94
C THR A 282 -7.84 9.65 3.99
N ILE A 283 -7.57 9.10 2.81
CA ILE A 283 -6.76 9.75 1.78
C ILE A 283 -6.99 9.15 0.38
N THR A 284 -6.70 9.96 -0.64
CA THR A 284 -6.55 9.55 -2.04
C THR A 284 -5.10 9.74 -2.50
N ALA A 285 -4.55 8.77 -3.21
CA ALA A 285 -3.24 8.86 -3.86
C ALA A 285 -3.22 7.99 -5.14
N GLY A 286 -2.53 8.45 -6.20
CA GLY A 286 -2.68 7.84 -7.52
C GLY A 286 -4.15 7.75 -7.94
N LYS A 287 -4.58 6.57 -8.41
CA LYS A 287 -5.99 6.27 -8.72
C LYS A 287 -6.63 5.40 -7.65
N SER A 288 -6.18 5.54 -6.42
CA SER A 288 -6.55 4.69 -5.29
C SER A 288 -7.12 5.52 -4.14
N ILE A 289 -8.14 4.96 -3.48
CA ILE A 289 -8.72 5.47 -2.24
C ILE A 289 -8.35 4.54 -1.09
N PHE A 290 -7.99 5.09 0.07
CA PHE A 290 -7.48 4.34 1.21
C PHE A 290 -8.45 4.41 2.40
N TRP A 291 -8.65 3.25 3.05
CA TRP A 291 -9.74 3.05 4.00
C TRP A 291 -9.25 2.68 5.39
N LYS A 292 -9.78 3.38 6.40
CA LYS A 292 -9.67 3.01 7.80
C LYS A 292 -10.88 2.19 8.22
N ILE A 293 -10.67 1.09 8.93
CA ILE A 293 -11.76 0.34 9.56
C ILE A 293 -12.15 1.06 10.85
N THR A 294 -13.45 1.31 11.03
CA THR A 294 -13.92 2.03 12.22
C THR A 294 -15.33 1.58 12.64
N PRO A 295 -15.64 1.49 13.95
CA PRO A 295 -16.98 1.18 14.42
C PRO A 295 -17.98 2.33 14.21
N THR A 296 -17.47 3.56 14.01
CA THR A 296 -18.25 4.78 13.88
C THR A 296 -17.72 5.65 12.75
N ARG A 297 -18.60 6.46 12.16
CA ARG A 297 -18.25 7.49 11.18
C ARG A 297 -17.14 8.41 11.71
N LEU A 298 -16.21 8.79 10.83
CA LEU A 298 -15.18 9.78 11.12
C LEU A 298 -15.66 11.20 10.80
N THR A 299 -16.59 11.34 9.85
CA THR A 299 -17.29 12.60 9.61
C THR A 299 -18.58 12.59 10.42
N SER A 300 -18.52 13.07 11.66
CA SER A 300 -19.73 13.26 12.44
C SER A 300 -20.69 14.20 11.70
N GLU A 301 -21.99 13.91 11.74
CA GLU A 301 -23.03 14.84 11.30
C GLU A 301 -22.89 16.11 12.13
N THR A 302 -22.38 17.19 11.50
CA THR A 302 -22.66 18.51 12.04
C THR A 302 -24.14 18.73 11.76
N PRO A 303 -25.02 18.94 12.76
CA PRO A 303 -26.42 19.21 12.50
C PRO A 303 -26.49 20.43 11.58
N VAL A 304 -26.98 20.24 10.36
CA VAL A 304 -27.33 21.38 9.50
C VAL A 304 -28.46 22.08 10.25
N THR A 305 -28.13 23.20 10.88
CA THR A 305 -29.13 24.01 11.56
C THR A 305 -29.99 24.63 10.45
N PRO A 306 -31.33 24.49 10.52
CA PRO A 306 -32.24 24.95 9.46
C PRO A 306 -32.15 26.46 9.21
#